data_AF-A0A0G1E7L0-F1
#
_entry.id   AF-A0A0G1E7L0-F1
#
_cell.length_a   1.000
_cell.length_b   1.000
_cell.length_c   1.000
_cell.angle_alpha   90.00
_cell.angle_beta   90.00
_cell.angle_gamma   90.00
#
_symmetry.space_group_name_H-M   'P 1'
#
loop_
_entity.id
_entity.type
_entity.pdbx_description
1 polymer ?
#
loop_
_entity_poly.entity_id
_entity_poly.type
_entity_poly.pdbx_seq_one_letter_code
_entity_poly.pdbx_strand_id
1 'polypeptide(L)'
;MEAVGSKSTPPPAGPLRPLTELPDDLASDHGSGGKKIWLIVLIVVLVLGAAGYYAYSKFFGGLAGQSPEVNPENLLPANVNQQPEEANLNLGQEDDPEVIDENTNAEPDCPQLTAPAPDFCPAGEIVTSYDENGCALPAECLTSQSGKDSDKDGLSDEEEESYGTDPFEPDSDGDGLFDREEVKVWHTNPLNPDSDNDGYLDGAEVDAGYNPLGPGKLLDLNFEE
;
A
#
# COMPACT_ATOMS: atom_id res chain seq x y z
N MET A 1 -57.73 -52.74 26.33
CA MET A 1 -57.12 -52.06 27.49
C MET A 1 -55.94 -51.24 26.95
N GLU A 2 -56.16 -50.40 25.94
CA GLU A 2 -56.47 -48.95 26.04
C GLU A 2 -55.42 -48.16 26.84
N ALA A 3 -54.47 -47.57 26.10
CA ALA A 3 -53.52 -46.59 26.60
C ALA A 3 -54.13 -45.19 26.41
N VAL A 4 -54.42 -44.50 27.52
CA VAL A 4 -54.99 -43.15 27.54
C VAL A 4 -53.85 -42.14 27.58
N GLY A 5 -53.66 -41.40 26.49
CA GLY A 5 -52.75 -40.27 26.39
C GLY A 5 -53.27 -39.08 27.20
N SER A 6 -52.44 -38.56 28.12
CA SER A 6 -52.75 -37.37 28.90
C SER A 6 -52.40 -36.11 28.12
N LYS A 7 -53.43 -35.37 27.70
CA LYS A 7 -53.36 -34.05 27.06
C LYS A 7 -52.97 -33.00 28.12
N SER A 8 -51.83 -32.32 27.95
CA SER A 8 -51.51 -31.13 28.74
C SER A 8 -52.25 -29.92 28.16
N THR A 9 -53.09 -29.28 28.97
CA THR A 9 -53.72 -28.00 28.63
C THR A 9 -52.81 -26.84 29.08
N PRO A 10 -52.64 -25.78 28.28
CA PRO A 10 -51.86 -24.61 28.68
C PRO A 10 -52.54 -23.84 29.82
N PRO A 11 -51.78 -23.13 30.67
CA PRO A 11 -52.32 -22.39 31.81
C PRO A 11 -53.15 -21.16 31.37
N PRO A 12 -54.10 -20.71 32.19
CA PRO A 12 -54.95 -19.57 31.87
C PRO A 12 -54.17 -18.25 31.89
N ALA A 13 -54.46 -17.39 30.91
CA ALA A 13 -53.91 -16.04 30.82
C ALA A 13 -54.38 -15.19 32.01
N GLY A 14 -53.43 -14.69 32.80
CA GLY A 14 -53.68 -13.74 33.87
C GLY A 14 -54.08 -12.35 33.34
N PRO A 15 -54.68 -11.49 34.19
CA PRO A 15 -55.17 -10.18 33.75
C PRO A 15 -54.04 -9.23 33.35
N LEU A 16 -54.24 -8.51 32.24
CA LEU A 16 -53.32 -7.51 31.72
C LEU A 16 -53.18 -6.34 32.70
N ARG A 17 -51.93 -6.03 33.07
CA ARG A 17 -51.60 -4.90 33.95
C ARG A 17 -51.68 -3.59 33.16
N PRO A 18 -52.23 -2.49 33.72
CA PRO A 18 -52.18 -1.18 33.09
C PRO A 18 -50.75 -0.65 33.03
N LEU A 19 -50.32 -0.20 31.84
CA LEU A 19 -49.04 0.48 31.61
C LEU A 19 -49.04 1.83 32.34
N THR A 20 -48.47 1.85 33.54
CA THR A 20 -48.24 3.09 34.28
C THR A 20 -46.82 3.03 34.85
N GLU A 21 -46.05 4.04 34.44
CA GLU A 21 -44.78 4.53 35.02
C GLU A 21 -43.50 3.74 34.71
N LEU A 22 -42.82 4.21 33.66
CA LEU A 22 -41.36 4.12 33.52
C LEU A 22 -40.71 4.91 34.68
N PRO A 23 -39.65 4.39 35.33
CA PRO A 23 -38.91 5.17 36.30
C PRO A 23 -38.15 6.30 35.60
N ASP A 24 -38.45 7.55 35.97
CA ASP A 24 -37.70 8.77 35.62
C ASP A 24 -36.38 8.88 36.42
N ASP A 25 -35.64 7.78 36.53
CA ASP A 25 -34.39 7.74 37.30
C ASP A 25 -33.17 7.88 36.37
N LEU A 26 -33.15 8.95 35.57
CA LEU A 26 -31.90 9.54 35.04
C LEU A 26 -31.90 11.05 35.30
N ALA A 27 -32.27 11.44 36.51
CA ALA A 27 -31.85 12.73 37.06
C ALA A 27 -30.32 12.69 37.24
N SER A 28 -29.61 13.22 36.25
CA SER A 28 -28.21 13.61 36.34
C SER A 28 -28.05 14.63 37.47
N ASP A 29 -27.78 14.11 38.67
CA ASP A 29 -27.40 14.88 39.85
C ASP A 29 -26.03 15.51 39.59
N HIS A 30 -26.02 16.69 38.96
CA HIS A 30 -24.86 17.58 38.96
C HIS A 30 -24.72 18.22 40.34
N GLY A 31 -24.43 17.37 41.33
CA GLY A 31 -23.98 17.74 42.65
C GLY A 31 -22.78 18.69 42.53
N SER A 32 -22.83 19.75 43.33
CA SER A 32 -21.92 20.90 43.39
C SER A 32 -20.40 20.58 43.42
N GLY A 33 -20.00 19.31 43.60
CA GLY A 33 -18.62 18.83 43.48
C GLY A 33 -18.10 18.63 42.05
N GLY A 34 -18.98 18.34 41.08
CA GLY A 34 -18.57 18.03 39.69
C GLY A 34 -18.02 19.24 38.93
N LYS A 35 -18.51 20.46 39.23
CA LYS A 35 -18.04 21.70 38.58
C LYS A 35 -16.58 22.01 38.91
N LYS A 36 -16.13 21.67 40.12
CA LYS A 36 -14.73 21.89 40.54
C LYS A 36 -13.80 20.88 39.88
N ILE A 37 -14.20 19.62 39.82
CA ILE A 37 -13.44 18.56 39.13
C ILE A 37 -13.36 18.88 37.64
N TRP A 38 -14.48 19.24 37.02
CA TRP A 38 -14.51 19.66 35.61
C TRP A 38 -13.62 20.88 35.36
N LEU A 39 -13.60 21.86 36.25
CA LEU A 39 -12.73 23.04 36.15
C LEU A 39 -11.24 22.69 36.32
N ILE A 40 -10.89 21.75 37.19
CA ILE A 40 -9.51 21.26 37.34
C ILE A 40 -9.07 20.52 36.08
N VAL A 41 -9.90 19.63 35.54
CA VAL A 41 -9.60 18.90 34.30
C VAL A 41 -9.43 19.87 33.13
N LEU A 42 -10.30 20.88 32.99
CA LEU A 42 -10.18 21.93 31.98
C LEU A 42 -8.84 22.68 32.08
N ILE A 43 -8.44 23.07 33.29
CA ILE A 43 -7.16 23.78 33.50
C ILE A 43 -5.98 22.88 33.15
N VAL A 44 -6.00 21.60 33.53
CA VAL A 44 -4.93 20.66 33.20
C VAL A 44 -4.80 20.47 31.69
N VAL A 45 -5.91 20.30 30.98
CA VAL A 45 -5.92 20.19 29.50
C VAL A 45 -5.41 21.47 28.85
N LEU A 46 -5.80 22.65 29.34
CA LEU A 46 -5.31 23.93 28.80
C LEU A 46 -3.82 24.14 29.03
N VAL A 47 -3.30 23.76 30.21
CA VAL A 47 -1.86 23.89 30.51
C VAL A 47 -1.03 22.92 29.68
N LEU A 48 -1.45 21.65 29.59
CA LEU A 48 -0.77 20.65 28.77
C LEU A 48 -0.87 20.99 27.28
N GLY A 49 -2.03 21.43 26.81
CA GLY A 49 -2.27 21.87 25.44
C GLY A 49 -1.42 23.09 25.05
N ALA A 50 -1.33 24.10 25.93
CA ALA A 50 -0.50 25.28 25.68
C ALA A 50 1.00 24.94 25.66
N ALA A 51 1.47 24.07 26.57
CA ALA A 51 2.86 23.61 26.57
C ALA A 51 3.18 22.77 25.32
N GLY A 52 2.29 21.87 24.93
CA GLY A 52 2.41 21.07 23.70
C GLY A 52 2.42 21.95 22.45
N TYR A 53 1.50 22.92 22.36
CA TYR A 53 1.45 23.88 21.25
C TYR A 53 2.72 24.74 21.16
N TYR A 54 3.25 25.19 22.29
CA TYR A 54 4.51 25.94 22.33
C TYR A 54 5.70 25.10 21.85
N ALA A 55 5.80 23.84 22.25
CA ALA A 55 6.83 22.93 21.77
C ALA A 55 6.70 22.65 20.27
N TYR A 56 5.47 22.39 19.79
CA TYR A 56 5.18 22.16 18.38
C TYR A 56 5.55 23.38 17.52
N SER A 57 5.10 24.58 17.89
CA SER A 57 5.40 25.81 17.16
C SER A 57 6.90 26.15 17.15
N LYS A 58 7.66 25.78 18.18
CA LYS A 58 9.11 25.97 18.21
C LYS A 58 9.88 24.97 17.36
N PHE A 59 9.38 23.73 17.24
CA PHE A 59 10.08 22.66 16.53
C PHE A 59 9.67 22.56 15.05
N PHE A 60 8.40 22.82 14.74
CA PHE A 60 7.85 22.70 13.39
C PHE A 60 7.52 24.05 12.74
N GLY A 61 7.42 25.15 13.50
CA GLY A 61 7.14 26.50 12.97
C GLY A 61 8.29 27.14 12.19
N GLY A 62 9.46 26.48 12.09
CA GLY A 62 10.61 26.93 11.31
C GLY A 62 10.58 26.54 9.83
N LEU A 63 9.59 25.76 9.37
CA LEU A 63 9.53 25.24 8.00
C LEU A 63 8.76 26.14 7.01
N ALA A 64 8.23 27.28 7.46
CA ALA A 64 7.60 28.26 6.58
C ALA A 64 8.62 29.32 6.13
N GLY A 65 9.50 28.99 5.17
CA GLY A 65 10.44 29.99 4.67
C GLY A 65 11.52 29.52 3.72
N GLN A 66 11.17 28.81 2.64
CA GLN A 66 11.99 28.79 1.42
C GLN A 66 11.10 28.44 0.23
N SER A 67 10.40 29.46 -0.29
CA SER A 67 9.89 29.42 -1.66
C SER A 67 11.11 29.63 -2.56
N PRO A 68 11.46 28.71 -3.48
CA PRO A 68 12.50 28.99 -4.45
C PRO A 68 11.98 30.08 -5.39
N GLU A 69 12.64 31.25 -5.31
CA GLU A 69 12.44 32.37 -6.22
C GLU A 69 12.81 31.92 -7.64
N VAL A 70 11.80 31.58 -8.45
CA VAL A 70 11.99 31.22 -9.85
C VAL A 70 12.31 32.50 -10.63
N ASN A 71 13.57 32.64 -11.03
CA ASN A 71 14.04 33.74 -11.86
C ASN A 71 13.40 33.68 -13.27
N PRO A 72 12.65 34.70 -13.72
CA PRO A 72 11.94 34.67 -14.99
C PRO A 72 12.79 34.90 -16.25
N GLU A 73 14.13 34.88 -16.18
CA GLU A 73 14.99 35.24 -17.32
C GLU A 73 15.33 34.11 -18.31
N ASN A 74 14.84 32.88 -18.15
CA ASN A 74 15.13 31.79 -19.11
C ASN A 74 14.05 31.59 -20.20
N LEU A 75 13.39 32.68 -20.59
CA LEU A 75 12.58 32.73 -21.80
C LEU A 75 13.43 33.27 -22.96
N LEU A 76 13.98 32.39 -23.79
CA LEU A 76 14.15 32.70 -25.22
C LEU A 76 13.79 31.49 -26.12
N PRO A 77 13.11 31.76 -27.26
CA PRO A 77 12.51 30.75 -28.13
C PRO A 77 13.37 30.42 -29.37
N ALA A 78 12.83 29.50 -30.19
CA ALA A 78 13.28 29.00 -31.51
C ALA A 78 14.03 27.65 -31.41
N ASN A 79 13.74 26.66 -32.23
CA ASN A 79 13.59 26.76 -33.68
C ASN A 79 12.80 25.58 -34.26
N VAL A 80 12.04 25.91 -35.31
CA VAL A 80 11.20 25.07 -36.15
C VAL A 80 12.04 24.37 -37.22
N ASN A 81 11.57 23.18 -37.64
CA ASN A 81 11.93 22.43 -38.86
C ASN A 81 13.34 21.80 -38.91
N GLN A 82 13.37 20.46 -38.93
CA GLN A 82 13.59 19.72 -40.17
C GLN A 82 13.17 18.24 -40.04
N GLN A 83 12.39 17.79 -41.02
CA GLN A 83 11.97 16.41 -41.32
C GLN A 83 13.16 15.57 -41.87
N PRO A 84 13.02 14.25 -42.09
CA PRO A 84 14.09 13.28 -42.06
C PRO A 84 14.80 13.15 -43.41
N GLU A 85 16.11 12.91 -43.38
CA GLU A 85 16.86 12.46 -44.55
C GLU A 85 17.01 10.94 -44.51
N GLU A 86 16.38 10.29 -45.49
CA GLU A 86 16.66 8.93 -45.88
C GLU A 86 17.93 8.89 -46.75
N ALA A 87 18.84 7.99 -46.41
CA ALA A 87 19.93 7.55 -47.28
C ALA A 87 20.44 6.21 -46.73
N ASN A 88 20.82 5.20 -47.49
CA ASN A 88 20.71 4.85 -48.90
C ASN A 88 21.13 3.36 -48.92
N LEU A 89 20.50 2.56 -49.77
CA LEU A 89 20.92 1.22 -50.11
C LEU A 89 22.40 1.18 -50.51
N ASN A 90 23.17 0.25 -49.96
CA ASN A 90 24.36 -0.24 -50.64
C ASN A 90 24.41 -1.77 -50.58
N LEU A 91 23.95 -2.39 -51.66
CA LEU A 91 24.24 -3.77 -52.02
C LEU A 91 25.57 -3.82 -52.80
N GLY A 92 26.51 -4.61 -52.30
CA GLY A 92 27.69 -5.13 -53.02
C GLY A 92 28.27 -6.25 -52.16
N GLN A 93 27.81 -7.48 -52.33
CA GLN A 93 28.26 -8.51 -53.28
C GLN A 93 29.53 -9.26 -52.80
N GLU A 94 29.25 -10.43 -52.20
CA GLU A 94 29.87 -11.76 -52.37
C GLU A 94 31.39 -11.85 -52.64
N ASP A 95 32.13 -12.48 -51.72
CA ASP A 95 32.86 -13.75 -51.95
C ASP A 95 33.96 -13.96 -50.88
N ASP A 96 33.74 -14.96 -50.02
CA ASP A 96 34.58 -16.13 -49.73
C ASP A 96 34.69 -16.49 -48.22
N PRO A 97 34.54 -17.78 -47.85
CA PRO A 97 34.56 -18.24 -46.47
C PRO A 97 35.92 -18.82 -46.08
N GLU A 98 36.60 -18.26 -45.09
CA GLU A 98 37.67 -18.98 -44.39
C GLU A 98 37.64 -18.78 -42.87
N VAL A 99 37.39 -19.91 -42.21
CA VAL A 99 38.18 -20.43 -41.08
C VAL A 99 38.10 -19.65 -39.76
N ILE A 100 37.27 -20.22 -38.88
CA ILE A 100 37.41 -20.29 -37.42
C ILE A 100 38.87 -20.33 -36.96
N ASP A 101 39.32 -19.27 -36.30
CA ASP A 101 40.38 -19.33 -35.31
C ASP A 101 39.84 -19.05 -33.90
N GLU A 102 40.62 -19.53 -32.95
CA GLU A 102 40.17 -19.98 -31.65
C GLU A 102 40.04 -18.83 -30.64
N ASN A 103 39.02 -18.94 -29.78
CA ASN A 103 39.13 -18.62 -28.36
C ASN A 103 39.77 -17.27 -28.01
N THR A 104 38.96 -16.22 -28.08
CA THR A 104 39.02 -15.17 -27.05
C THR A 104 37.72 -15.23 -26.26
N ASN A 105 37.73 -15.99 -25.15
CA ASN A 105 36.85 -15.75 -24.00
C ASN A 105 37.14 -14.35 -23.42
N ALA A 106 36.91 -13.30 -24.20
CA ALA A 106 36.64 -12.00 -23.64
C ALA A 106 35.16 -12.07 -23.25
N GLU A 107 34.92 -12.34 -21.98
CA GLU A 107 33.65 -12.00 -21.35
C GLU A 107 33.32 -10.57 -21.78
N PRO A 108 32.12 -10.28 -22.32
CA PRO A 108 31.76 -8.91 -22.60
C PRO A 108 31.93 -8.14 -21.30
N ASP A 109 32.73 -7.06 -21.33
CA ASP A 109 32.94 -6.14 -20.22
C ASP A 109 31.62 -5.40 -19.98
N CYS A 110 30.61 -6.11 -19.47
CA CYS A 110 29.38 -5.51 -19.00
C CYS A 110 29.78 -4.69 -17.77
N PRO A 111 29.54 -3.37 -17.76
CA PRO A 111 29.88 -2.54 -16.62
C PRO A 111 29.20 -3.16 -15.39
N GLN A 112 30.02 -3.55 -14.41
CA GLN A 112 29.50 -4.05 -13.14
C GLN A 112 28.57 -2.98 -12.58
N LEU A 113 27.26 -3.26 -12.60
CA LEU A 113 26.25 -2.41 -11.99
C LEU A 113 26.53 -2.37 -10.49
N THR A 114 27.24 -1.32 -10.06
CA THR A 114 27.50 -1.05 -8.65
C THR A 114 26.32 -0.35 -7.97
N ALA A 115 25.19 -0.21 -8.66
CA ALA A 115 23.95 0.23 -8.04
C ALA A 115 23.35 -0.95 -7.26
N PRO A 116 23.01 -0.79 -5.97
CA PRO A 116 22.24 -1.80 -5.28
C PRO A 116 20.92 -2.00 -6.04
N ALA A 117 20.55 -3.25 -6.30
CA ALA A 117 19.19 -3.56 -6.72
C ALA A 117 18.23 -2.93 -5.69
N PRO A 118 17.11 -2.33 -6.11
CA PRO A 118 16.08 -1.92 -5.15
C PRO A 118 15.67 -3.16 -4.35
N ASP A 119 15.44 -2.98 -3.04
CA ASP A 119 15.27 -4.07 -2.07
C ASP A 119 14.11 -5.03 -2.41
N PHE A 120 13.26 -4.70 -3.39
CA PHE A 120 12.06 -5.43 -3.77
C PHE A 120 12.04 -5.79 -5.26
N CYS A 121 13.02 -6.56 -5.73
CA CYS A 121 12.87 -7.34 -6.96
C CYS A 121 12.59 -8.81 -6.59
N PRO A 122 11.40 -9.39 -6.86
CA PRO A 122 11.18 -10.81 -6.65
C PRO A 122 12.12 -11.61 -7.56
N ALA A 123 12.98 -12.42 -6.95
CA ALA A 123 13.93 -13.26 -7.66
C ALA A 123 13.18 -14.42 -8.36
N GLY A 124 12.86 -14.26 -9.64
CA GLY A 124 12.39 -15.40 -10.42
C GLY A 124 11.56 -15.08 -11.65
N GLU A 125 12.07 -14.30 -12.60
CA GLU A 125 11.53 -14.40 -13.97
C GLU A 125 12.64 -14.32 -15.03
N ILE A 126 12.45 -15.15 -16.06
CA ILE A 126 13.36 -15.42 -17.17
C ILE A 126 13.71 -14.15 -17.96
N VAL A 127 15.01 -13.81 -17.99
CA VAL A 127 15.57 -12.74 -18.80
C VAL A 127 15.42 -13.10 -20.29
N THR A 128 14.56 -12.38 -21.02
CA THR A 128 14.37 -12.59 -22.47
C THR A 128 14.87 -11.45 -23.34
N SER A 129 15.43 -10.38 -22.75
CA SER A 129 15.99 -9.25 -23.48
C SER A 129 17.48 -9.07 -23.23
N TYR A 130 18.24 -9.02 -24.32
CA TYR A 130 19.65 -8.66 -24.37
C TYR A 130 19.75 -7.31 -25.09
N ASP A 131 20.70 -6.46 -24.71
CA ASP A 131 21.01 -5.27 -25.50
C ASP A 131 21.72 -5.65 -26.83
N GLU A 132 21.96 -4.65 -27.69
CA GLU A 132 22.67 -4.84 -28.97
C GLU A 132 24.10 -5.41 -28.82
N ASN A 133 24.64 -5.42 -27.60
CA ASN A 133 25.95 -5.93 -27.24
C ASN A 133 25.91 -7.29 -26.51
N GLY A 134 24.73 -7.88 -26.32
CA GLY A 134 24.56 -9.19 -25.68
C GLY A 134 24.68 -9.18 -24.15
N CYS A 135 24.69 -8.01 -23.50
CA CYS A 135 24.63 -7.95 -22.04
C CYS A 135 23.20 -8.23 -21.58
N ALA A 136 23.06 -9.15 -20.61
CA ALA A 136 21.83 -9.32 -19.86
C ALA A 136 21.61 -8.03 -19.08
N LEU A 137 20.60 -7.26 -19.46
CA LEU A 137 20.17 -6.13 -18.66
C LEU A 137 19.74 -6.70 -17.30
N PRO A 138 20.08 -6.05 -16.17
CA PRO A 138 19.41 -6.37 -14.92
C PRO A 138 17.93 -6.31 -15.23
N ALA A 139 17.13 -7.20 -14.64
CA ALA A 139 15.70 -6.97 -14.62
C ALA A 139 15.48 -5.68 -13.80
N GLU A 140 15.67 -4.51 -14.42
CA GLU A 140 14.74 -3.41 -14.23
C GLU A 140 13.39 -4.11 -14.30
N CYS A 141 12.70 -4.18 -13.16
CA CYS A 141 11.35 -4.72 -13.00
C CYS A 141 10.66 -4.72 -14.37
N LEU A 142 10.71 -5.85 -15.09
CA LEU A 142 10.36 -5.86 -16.50
C LEU A 142 8.87 -5.69 -16.52
N THR A 143 8.48 -4.41 -16.62
CA THR A 143 7.22 -3.83 -17.06
C THR A 143 6.49 -4.82 -17.94
N SER A 144 5.81 -5.77 -17.30
CA SER A 144 4.99 -6.75 -17.97
C SER A 144 3.58 -6.19 -18.13
N GLN A 145 3.47 -4.90 -18.42
CA GLN A 145 2.40 -4.34 -19.22
C GLN A 145 2.78 -2.92 -19.61
N SER A 146 2.54 -2.57 -20.87
CA SER A 146 2.68 -1.22 -21.40
C SER A 146 1.58 -0.31 -20.81
N GLY A 147 1.55 -0.16 -19.49
CA GLY A 147 0.65 0.70 -18.74
C GLY A 147 1.44 1.82 -18.08
N LYS A 148 0.79 2.98 -17.91
CA LYS A 148 1.29 4.03 -17.02
C LYS A 148 1.15 3.50 -15.59
N ASP A 149 2.13 3.76 -14.74
CA ASP A 149 2.16 3.43 -13.32
C ASP A 149 2.55 4.75 -12.63
N SER A 150 1.56 5.36 -11.98
CA SER A 150 1.62 6.78 -11.60
C SER A 150 2.20 7.00 -10.21
N ASP A 151 2.00 6.07 -9.29
CA ASP A 151 2.49 6.10 -7.92
C ASP A 151 3.70 5.18 -7.68
N LYS A 152 3.99 4.26 -8.61
CA LYS A 152 5.16 3.37 -8.64
C LYS A 152 5.15 2.32 -7.55
N ASP A 153 3.97 1.85 -7.15
CA ASP A 153 3.84 0.68 -6.30
C ASP A 153 4.09 -0.63 -7.07
N GLY A 154 3.98 -0.57 -8.41
CA GLY A 154 4.21 -1.67 -9.35
C GLY A 154 2.95 -2.40 -9.83
N LEU A 155 1.76 -1.86 -9.57
CA LEU A 155 0.56 -2.03 -10.39
C LEU A 155 0.52 -0.94 -11.48
N SER A 156 -0.07 -1.25 -12.63
CA SER A 156 -0.35 -0.21 -13.63
C SER A 156 -1.67 0.51 -13.33
N ASP A 157 -1.81 1.78 -13.76
CA ASP A 157 -3.04 2.59 -13.66
C ASP A 157 -4.29 1.80 -14.16
N GLU A 158 -4.13 0.90 -15.15
CA GLU A 158 -5.20 0.05 -15.68
C GLU A 158 -5.53 -1.14 -14.76
N GLU A 159 -4.51 -1.75 -14.14
CA GLU A 159 -4.72 -2.78 -13.13
C GLU A 159 -5.41 -2.20 -11.90
N GLU A 160 -4.97 -1.02 -11.45
CA GLU A 160 -5.55 -0.31 -10.32
C GLU A 160 -7.02 0.05 -10.57
N GLU A 161 -7.37 0.53 -11.77
CA GLU A 161 -8.78 0.73 -12.15
C GLU A 161 -9.60 -0.57 -12.05
N SER A 162 -8.97 -1.72 -12.30
CA SER A 162 -9.64 -3.03 -12.19
C SER A 162 -9.83 -3.51 -10.75
N TYR A 163 -8.92 -3.15 -9.84
CA TYR A 163 -9.00 -3.44 -8.40
C TYR A 163 -9.81 -2.38 -7.63
N GLY A 164 -9.98 -1.19 -8.22
CA GLY A 164 -10.67 -0.06 -7.62
C GLY A 164 -9.79 0.79 -6.69
N THR A 165 -8.48 0.62 -6.77
CA THR A 165 -7.46 1.39 -6.04
C THR A 165 -7.21 2.75 -6.69
N ASP A 166 -6.51 3.67 -6.00
CA ASP A 166 -6.19 5.01 -6.52
C ASP A 166 -4.84 5.01 -7.25
N PRO A 167 -4.80 5.27 -8.57
CA PRO A 167 -3.55 5.30 -9.34
C PRO A 167 -2.47 6.25 -8.85
N PHE A 168 -2.79 7.18 -7.95
CA PHE A 168 -1.83 8.15 -7.43
C PHE A 168 -1.46 7.92 -5.96
N GLU A 169 -1.95 6.84 -5.35
CA GLU A 169 -1.71 6.51 -3.94
C GLU A 169 -1.34 5.01 -3.81
N PRO A 170 -0.08 4.69 -3.46
CA PRO A 170 0.44 3.31 -3.49
C PRO A 170 -0.16 2.38 -2.43
N ASP A 171 -0.99 2.90 -1.54
CA ASP A 171 -1.61 2.23 -0.39
C ASP A 171 -3.01 2.84 -0.24
N SER A 172 -3.99 2.26 -0.93
CA SER A 172 -5.31 2.86 -1.14
C SER A 172 -6.18 2.90 0.11
N ASP A 173 -5.92 2.03 1.09
CA ASP A 173 -6.65 2.02 2.36
C ASP A 173 -5.84 2.53 3.56
N GLY A 174 -4.56 2.79 3.37
CA GLY A 174 -3.68 3.51 4.28
C GLY A 174 -3.23 2.68 5.48
N ASP A 175 -3.14 1.37 5.32
CA ASP A 175 -2.82 0.43 6.40
C ASP A 175 -1.31 0.13 6.54
N GLY A 176 -0.52 0.55 5.54
CA GLY A 176 0.92 0.37 5.46
C GLY A 176 1.38 -0.78 4.55
N LEU A 177 0.46 -1.45 3.84
CA LEU A 177 0.74 -2.46 2.82
C LEU A 177 0.39 -1.89 1.43
N PHE A 178 1.28 -1.97 0.44
CA PHE A 178 0.97 -1.40 -0.88
C PHE A 178 -0.03 -2.26 -1.64
N ASP A 179 -0.84 -1.62 -2.49
CA ASP A 179 -1.91 -2.26 -3.26
C ASP A 179 -1.39 -3.45 -4.08
N ARG A 180 -0.21 -3.30 -4.69
CA ARG A 180 0.48 -4.40 -5.37
C ARG A 180 0.74 -5.59 -4.45
N GLU A 181 1.28 -5.35 -3.26
CA GLU A 181 1.63 -6.41 -2.33
C GLU A 181 0.37 -7.14 -1.86
N GLU A 182 -0.68 -6.40 -1.56
CA GLU A 182 -1.98 -6.94 -1.19
C GLU A 182 -2.56 -7.83 -2.29
N VAL A 183 -2.58 -7.35 -3.53
CA VAL A 183 -3.17 -8.09 -4.65
C VAL A 183 -2.32 -9.30 -5.05
N LYS A 184 -1.00 -9.13 -5.16
CA LYS A 184 -0.10 -10.11 -5.80
C LYS A 184 0.56 -11.07 -4.80
N VAL A 185 0.73 -10.68 -3.54
CA VAL A 185 1.50 -11.43 -2.53
C VAL A 185 0.61 -11.97 -1.43
N TRP A 186 -0.16 -11.10 -0.76
CA TRP A 186 -0.91 -11.44 0.44
C TRP A 186 -2.34 -11.89 0.17
N HIS A 187 -2.89 -11.48 -0.97
CA HIS A 187 -4.28 -11.69 -1.37
C HIS A 187 -5.29 -11.12 -0.36
N THR A 188 -4.93 -9.98 0.25
CA THR A 188 -5.82 -9.12 1.06
C THR A 188 -6.65 -8.22 0.15
N ASN A 189 -7.51 -7.40 0.73
CA ASN A 189 -8.35 -6.47 0.01
C ASN A 189 -7.77 -5.05 0.08
N PRO A 190 -7.25 -4.49 -1.02
CA PRO A 190 -6.54 -3.20 -1.02
C PRO A 190 -7.41 -1.96 -0.81
N LEU A 191 -8.65 -2.17 -0.38
CA LEU A 191 -9.63 -1.13 -0.08
C LEU A 191 -10.20 -1.32 1.34
N ASN A 192 -9.58 -2.19 2.13
CA ASN A 192 -10.03 -2.53 3.45
C ASN A 192 -8.84 -2.86 4.36
N PRO A 193 -8.51 -1.97 5.30
CA PRO A 193 -7.24 -2.01 6.02
C PRO A 193 -7.15 -3.12 7.07
N ASP A 194 -8.11 -4.06 7.12
CA ASP A 194 -8.25 -5.19 8.04
C ASP A 194 -9.10 -6.26 7.33
N SER A 195 -8.44 -7.08 6.50
CA SER A 195 -9.11 -8.01 5.56
C SER A 195 -9.85 -9.14 6.25
N ASP A 196 -9.35 -9.63 7.39
CA ASP A 196 -9.96 -10.73 8.15
C ASP A 196 -10.94 -10.25 9.25
N ASN A 197 -10.99 -8.94 9.50
CA ASN A 197 -11.83 -8.24 10.45
C ASN A 197 -11.59 -8.68 11.91
N ASP A 198 -10.34 -8.98 12.26
CA ASP A 198 -9.95 -9.35 13.61
C ASP A 198 -9.53 -8.15 14.51
N GLY A 199 -9.38 -6.97 13.90
CA GLY A 199 -9.05 -5.70 14.53
C GLY A 199 -7.56 -5.32 14.46
N TYR A 200 -6.73 -6.07 13.76
CA TYR A 200 -5.38 -5.67 13.36
C TYR A 200 -5.35 -5.25 11.89
N LEU A 201 -4.39 -4.39 11.53
CA LEU A 201 -4.26 -3.95 10.15
C LEU A 201 -3.41 -4.94 9.34
N ASP A 202 -3.75 -5.20 8.08
CA ASP A 202 -3.05 -6.19 7.25
C ASP A 202 -1.55 -5.87 7.16
N GLY A 203 -1.22 -4.60 6.89
CA GLY A 203 0.16 -4.09 6.88
C GLY A 203 0.88 -4.25 8.22
N ALA A 204 0.19 -4.05 9.34
CA ALA A 204 0.77 -4.22 10.68
C ALA A 204 1.02 -5.70 11.01
N GLU A 205 0.14 -6.59 10.56
CA GLU A 205 0.30 -8.03 10.71
C GLU A 205 1.48 -8.54 9.89
N VAL A 206 1.57 -8.15 8.62
CA VAL A 206 2.68 -8.52 7.74
C VAL A 206 4.02 -8.07 8.30
N ASP A 207 4.15 -6.81 8.75
CA ASP A 207 5.39 -6.30 9.37
C ASP A 207 5.76 -7.07 10.65
N ALA A 208 4.76 -7.50 11.42
CA ALA A 208 4.94 -8.30 12.63
C ALA A 208 5.11 -9.82 12.37
N GLY A 209 4.99 -10.27 11.12
CA GLY A 209 5.12 -11.68 10.70
C GLY A 209 3.88 -12.54 10.98
N TYR A 210 2.70 -11.92 11.02
CA TYR A 210 1.38 -12.54 11.18
C TYR A 210 0.64 -12.64 9.84
N ASN A 211 -0.35 -13.53 9.79
CA ASN A 211 -1.13 -13.78 8.58
C ASN A 211 -2.28 -12.77 8.47
N PRO A 212 -2.32 -11.89 7.45
CA PRO A 212 -3.37 -10.87 7.31
C PRO A 212 -4.74 -11.41 6.89
N LEU A 213 -4.86 -12.72 6.65
CA LEU A 213 -6.12 -13.37 6.28
C LEU A 213 -6.63 -14.34 7.35
N GLY A 214 -6.03 -14.31 8.54
CA GLY A 214 -6.49 -15.17 9.63
C GLY A 214 -5.46 -15.37 10.74
N PRO A 215 -5.82 -16.16 11.75
CA PRO A 215 -4.96 -16.32 12.91
C PRO A 215 -3.64 -17.04 12.55
N GLY A 216 -2.55 -16.62 13.20
CA GLY A 216 -1.27 -17.34 13.19
C GLY A 216 -0.10 -16.52 12.67
N LYS A 217 1.09 -17.11 12.68
CA LYS A 217 2.30 -16.50 12.09
C LYS A 217 2.49 -17.01 10.67
N LEU A 218 3.06 -16.16 9.81
CA LEU A 218 3.39 -16.52 8.42
C LEU A 218 4.39 -17.67 8.30
N LEU A 219 5.21 -17.85 9.33
CA LEU A 219 6.18 -18.93 9.44
C LEU A 219 5.87 -19.81 10.66
N ASP A 220 4.73 -20.50 10.64
CA ASP A 220 4.54 -21.69 11.48
C ASP A 220 5.36 -22.85 10.92
N LEU A 221 6.69 -22.71 10.98
CA LEU A 221 7.62 -23.81 10.73
C LEU A 221 7.57 -24.78 11.92
N ASN A 222 6.46 -25.50 12.03
CA ASN A 222 6.48 -26.80 12.68
C ASN A 222 7.30 -27.73 11.77
N PHE A 223 8.63 -27.66 11.89
CA PHE A 223 9.50 -28.76 11.53
C PHE A 223 9.17 -29.91 12.50
N GLU A 224 8.09 -30.64 12.23
CA GLU A 224 7.91 -31.94 12.85
C GLU A 224 9.02 -32.86 12.31
N GLU A 225 9.99 -33.15 13.18
CA GLU A 225 11.08 -34.12 12.98
C GLU A 225 10.59 -35.56 13.25
#